data_AF-A0A3D2VWZ2-F1
#
_entry.id   AF-A0A3D2VWZ2-F1
#
_cell.length_a   1.000
_cell.length_b   1.000
_cell.length_c   1.000
_cell.angle_alpha   90.00
_cell.angle_beta   90.00
_cell.angle_gamma   90.00
#
_symmetry.space_group_name_H-M   'P 1'
#
loop_
_entity.id
_entity.type
_entity.pdbx_description
1 polymer ?
#
loop_
_entity_poly.entity_id
_entity_poly.type
_entity_poly.pdbx_seq_one_letter_code
_entity_poly.pdbx_strand_id
1 'polypeptide(L)' 'MSPYLRNRRLRATLLANWPRVEVESDSKGNWYWHLQSANGRIMADAYGYNTERECWAAAERTRQAFAAMSPLV' A
#
# COMPACT_ATOMS: atom_id res chain seq x y z
N MET A 1 -29.02 -14.15 0.13
CA MET A 1 -28.73 -13.72 1.52
C MET A 1 -27.40 -14.33 1.91
N SER A 2 -26.41 -13.50 2.25
CA SER A 2 -25.00 -13.67 1.84
C SER A 2 -24.19 -14.76 2.60
N PRO A 3 -23.40 -15.61 1.91
CA PRO A 3 -22.73 -16.81 2.47
C PRO A 3 -21.32 -16.60 3.09
N TYR A 4 -20.91 -15.38 3.41
CA TYR A 4 -19.47 -15.05 3.49
C TYR A 4 -18.72 -15.19 4.82
N LEU A 5 -19.29 -15.77 5.89
CA LEU A 5 -18.59 -15.78 7.19
C LEU A 5 -18.46 -17.17 7.83
N ARG A 6 -17.79 -18.08 7.12
CA ARG A 6 -17.34 -19.35 7.69
C ARG A 6 -15.86 -19.60 7.45
N ASN A 7 -14.96 -18.70 7.83
CA ASN A 7 -13.54 -19.04 7.97
C ASN A 7 -12.75 -18.05 8.85
N ARG A 8 -12.47 -18.47 10.09
CA ARG A 8 -11.67 -17.74 11.08
C ARG A 8 -10.18 -17.62 10.70
N ARG A 9 -9.70 -18.39 9.70
CA ARG A 9 -8.34 -18.33 9.16
C ARG A 9 -8.10 -17.13 8.23
N LEU A 10 -9.10 -16.65 7.50
CA LEU A 10 -8.94 -15.53 6.56
C LEU A 10 -8.62 -14.21 7.28
N ARG A 11 -9.23 -13.96 8.44
CA ARG A 11 -9.02 -12.74 9.23
C ARG A 11 -7.60 -12.55 9.76
N ALA A 12 -6.88 -13.63 10.06
CA ALA A 12 -5.50 -13.53 10.56
C ALA A 12 -4.51 -13.21 9.42
N THR A 13 -4.74 -13.75 8.22
CA THR A 13 -3.95 -13.45 7.02
C THR A 13 -4.21 -12.04 6.51
N LEU A 14 -5.48 -11.59 6.56
CA LEU A 14 -5.91 -10.23 6.22
C LEU A 14 -5.22 -9.14 7.06
N LEU A 15 -5.13 -9.33 8.38
CA LEU A 15 -4.51 -8.36 9.31
C LEU A 15 -2.98 -8.39 9.28
N ALA A 16 -2.37 -9.50 8.84
CA ALA A 16 -0.93 -9.59 8.63
C ALA A 16 -0.47 -8.96 7.29
N ASN A 17 -1.42 -8.53 6.45
CA ASN A 17 -1.19 -8.11 5.06
C ASN A 17 -1.40 -6.59 4.87
N TRP A 18 -0.87 -5.76 5.77
CA TRP A 18 -0.87 -4.32 5.55
C TRP A 18 0.03 -3.97 4.35
N PRO A 19 -0.43 -3.14 3.40
CA PRO A 19 0.41 -2.72 2.30
C PRO A 19 1.59 -1.89 2.83
N ARG A 20 2.80 -2.27 2.41
CA ARG A 20 4.06 -1.62 2.80
C ARG A 20 4.35 -0.50 1.82
N VAL A 21 4.69 0.68 2.36
CA VAL A 21 5.19 1.81 1.59
C VAL A 21 6.72 1.83 1.71
N GLU A 22 7.40 1.87 0.57
CA GLU A 22 8.83 2.15 0.47
C GLU A 22 9.00 3.48 -0.26
N VAL A 23 9.79 4.39 0.32
CA VAL A 23 10.12 5.69 -0.26
C VAL A 23 11.63 5.75 -0.45
N GLU A 24 12.05 6.16 -1.64
CA GLU A 24 13.44 6.20 -2.05
C GLU A 24 13.72 7.51 -2.78
N SER A 25 15.01 7.88 -2.85
CA SER A 25 15.47 9.07 -3.56
C SER A 25 16.60 8.71 -4.52
N ASP A 26 16.67 9.42 -5.64
CA ASP A 26 17.77 9.31 -6.58
C ASP A 26 18.90 10.31 -6.26
N SER A 27 20.05 10.15 -6.93
CA SER A 27 21.18 11.06 -6.80
C SER A 27 20.93 12.46 -7.36
N LYS A 28 19.77 12.71 -7.98
CA LYS A 28 19.36 13.99 -8.56
C LYS A 28 18.35 14.73 -7.68
N GLY A 29 17.99 14.17 -6.52
CA GLY A 29 17.03 14.75 -5.58
C GLY A 29 15.57 14.49 -5.92
N ASN A 30 15.28 13.57 -6.86
CA ASN A 30 13.92 13.12 -7.12
C ASN A 30 13.55 12.01 -6.13
N TRP A 31 12.28 11.99 -5.76
CA TRP A 31 11.71 11.01 -4.87
C TRP A 31 10.71 10.12 -5.59
N TYR A 32 10.69 8.85 -5.20
CA TYR A 32 9.79 7.84 -5.71
C TYR A 32 9.33 6.91 -4.60
N TRP A 33 8.17 6.30 -4.78
CA TRP A 33 7.60 5.38 -3.81
C TRP A 33 6.97 4.16 -4.45
N HIS A 34 7.01 3.05 -3.72
CA HIS A 34 6.40 1.78 -4.08
C HIS A 34 5.45 1.33 -2.98
N LEU A 35 4.25 0.91 -3.37
CA LEU A 35 3.29 0.25 -2.50
C LEU A 35 3.29 -1.24 -2.81
N GLN A 36 3.66 -2.05 -1.83
CA GLN A 36 3.71 -3.50 -1.94
C GLN A 36 2.60 -4.14 -1.13
N SER A 37 1.96 -5.17 -1.68
CA SER A 37 1.15 -6.11 -0.89
C SER A 37 2.07 -7.01 -0.07
N ALA A 38 1.59 -7.65 1.00
CA ALA A 38 2.43 -8.56 1.79
C ALA A 38 2.76 -9.87 1.08
N ASN A 39 2.23 -10.12 -0.13
CA ASN A 39 2.77 -11.13 -1.03
C ASN A 39 4.00 -10.64 -1.83
N GLY A 40 4.52 -9.45 -1.54
CA GLY A 40 5.70 -8.86 -2.19
C GLY A 40 5.43 -8.28 -3.59
N ARG A 41 4.18 -8.26 -4.05
CA ARG A 41 3.84 -7.68 -5.36
C ARG A 41 3.65 -6.17 -5.24
N ILE A 42 4.24 -5.43 -6.17
CA ILE A 42 3.99 -4.00 -6.34
C ILE A 42 2.56 -3.80 -6.81
N MET A 43 1.78 -3.04 -6.04
CA MET A 43 0.39 -2.69 -6.34
C MET A 43 0.28 -1.31 -7.00
N ALA A 44 1.17 -0.40 -6.63
CA ALA A 44 1.26 0.94 -7.20
C ALA A 44 2.68 1.49 -7.01
N ASP A 45 3.11 2.31 -7.94
CA ASP A 45 4.39 3.01 -7.93
C ASP A 45 4.21 4.42 -8.51
N ALA A 46 4.98 5.39 -7.99
CA ALA A 46 4.98 6.75 -8.52
C ALA A 46 6.34 7.43 -8.35
N TYR A 47 6.63 8.37 -9.25
CA TYR A 47 7.92 9.04 -9.39
C TYR A 47 7.73 10.55 -9.60
N GLY A 48 8.83 11.31 -9.43
CA GLY A 48 8.90 12.72 -9.86
C GLY A 48 8.52 13.73 -8.78
N TYR A 49 8.63 13.36 -7.51
CA TYR A 49 8.42 14.32 -6.42
C TYR A 49 9.73 15.06 -6.10
N ASN A 50 9.64 16.37 -5.88
CA ASN A 50 10.79 17.23 -5.57
C ASN A 50 11.17 17.18 -4.08
N THR A 51 10.28 16.66 -3.23
CA THR A 51 10.49 16.59 -1.79
C THR A 51 10.03 15.26 -1.21
N GLU A 52 10.73 14.78 -0.18
CA GLU A 52 10.36 13.58 0.58
C GLU A 52 8.92 13.68 1.10
N ARG A 53 8.54 14.85 1.59
CA ARG A 53 7.23 15.08 2.20
C ARG A 53 6.09 14.93 1.22
N GLU A 54 6.22 15.45 0.00
CA GLU A 54 5.21 15.28 -1.05
C GLU A 54 5.10 13.83 -1.49
N CYS A 55 6.25 13.15 -1.64
CA CYS A 55 6.34 11.74 -1.96
C CYS A 55 5.61 10.88 -0.90
N TRP A 56 5.91 11.11 0.38
CA TRP A 56 5.30 10.40 1.49
C TRP A 56 3.79 10.68 1.60
N ALA A 57 3.37 11.92 1.42
CA ALA A 57 1.95 12.29 1.45
C ALA A 57 1.16 11.60 0.31
N ALA A 58 1.75 11.49 -0.88
CA ALA A 58 1.14 10.76 -1.99
C ALA A 58 1.05 9.26 -1.71
N ALA A 59 2.13 8.66 -1.20
CA ALA A 59 2.16 7.24 -0.84
C ALA A 59 1.11 6.90 0.23
N GLU A 60 0.99 7.73 1.27
CA GLU A 60 0.02 7.53 2.35
C GLU A 60 -1.43 7.65 1.88
N ARG A 61 -1.73 8.62 1.00
CA ARG A 61 -3.07 8.73 0.39
C ARG A 61 -3.41 7.47 -0.40
N THR A 62 -2.47 6.96 -1.19
CA THR A 62 -2.68 5.72 -1.96
C THR A 62 -2.88 4.53 -1.03
N ARG A 63 -2.10 4.42 0.05
CA ARG A 63 -2.25 3.39 1.07
C ARG A 63 -3.64 3.41 1.71
N GLN A 64 -4.13 4.59 2.07
CA GLN A 64 -5.47 4.79 2.64
C GLN A 64 -6.57 4.45 1.63
N ALA A 65 -6.42 4.86 0.37
CA ALA A 65 -7.36 4.51 -0.69
C ALA A 65 -7.42 2.99 -0.89
N PHE A 66 -6.27 2.31 -0.89
CA PHE A 66 -6.21 0.84 -0.94
C PHE A 66 -6.90 0.18 0.26
N ALA A 67 -6.68 0.69 1.47
CA ALA A 67 -7.33 0.19 2.67
C ALA A 67 -8.86 0.38 2.62
N ALA A 68 -9.33 1.49 2.05
CA ALA A 68 -10.77 1.75 1.86
C ALA A 68 -11.39 0.87 0.76
N MET A 69 -10.65 0.57 -0.30
CA MET A 69 -11.09 -0.27 -1.42
C MET A 69 -11.02 -1.77 -1.13
N SER A 70 -10.13 -2.20 -0.23
CA SER A 70 -10.00 -3.60 0.19
C SER A 70 -10.49 -3.82 1.63
N PRO A 71 -11.81 -3.76 1.88
CA PRO A 71 -12.31 -4.06 3.21
C PRO A 71 -12.21 -5.57 3.57
N LEU A 72 -11.99 -6.49 2.60
CA LEU A 72 -12.22 -7.93 2.80
C LEU A 72 -11.44 -8.96 1.93
N VAL A 73 -10.25 -8.68 1.36
CA VAL A 73 -9.45 -9.74 0.67
C VAL A 73 -8.27 -10.26 1.48
#